data_AF-X1DDK2-F1
#
_entry.id   AF-X1DDK2-F1
#
_cell.length_a   1.000
_cell.length_b   1.000
_cell.length_c   1.000
_cell.angle_alpha   90.00
_cell.angle_beta   90.00
_cell.angle_gamma   90.00
#
_symmetry.space_group_name_H-M   'P 1'
#
loop_
_entity.id
_entity.type
_entity.pdbx_description
1 polymer ?
#
loop_
_entity_poly.entity_id
_entity_poly.type
_entity_poly.pdbx_seq_one_letter_code
_entity_poly.pdbx_strand_id
1 'polypeptide(L)'
;MKAEFLNYICHKNKALKSIKKPIMGWVCTYTPIEIIIAAGFYPYRILPTTDPSLANSYLDSNFCPYVRSCLGEALGKRPEYVDNLIIVNSCDAMRRLYDAWRHYVQGTFIYLLDLPRDDSAKAIQYYKDNLQLLIGELGEKFKIKISEDLLY
;
A
#
# COMPACT_ATOMS: atom_id res chain seq x y z
N MET A 1 -21.23 7.62 3.63
CA MET A 1 -20.14 7.40 4.63
C MET A 1 -20.28 6.13 5.48
N LYS A 2 -21.13 6.04 6.52
CA LYS A 2 -21.22 4.81 7.37
C LYS A 2 -21.71 3.56 6.61
N ALA A 3 -22.69 3.69 5.73
CA ALA A 3 -23.28 2.57 4.99
C ALA A 3 -22.36 2.00 3.89
N GLU A 4 -21.59 2.84 3.21
CA GLU A 4 -20.61 2.41 2.20
C GLU A 4 -19.42 1.69 2.84
N PHE A 5 -18.96 2.17 4.01
CA PHE A 5 -17.88 1.54 4.76
C PHE A 5 -18.29 0.16 5.32
N LEU A 6 -19.51 0.02 5.84
CA LEU A 6 -20.05 -1.28 6.27
C LEU A 6 -20.26 -2.25 5.11
N ASN A 7 -20.73 -1.76 3.95
CA ASN A 7 -20.84 -2.57 2.74
C ASN A 7 -19.49 -3.03 2.19
N TYR A 8 -18.42 -2.23 2.32
CA TYR A 8 -17.05 -2.64 1.97
C TYR A 8 -16.57 -3.82 2.84
N ILE A 9 -16.86 -3.81 4.15
CA ILE A 9 -16.45 -4.88 5.07
C ILE A 9 -17.20 -6.18 4.78
N CYS A 10 -18.52 -6.12 4.56
CA CYS A 10 -19.35 -7.31 4.34
C CYS A 10 -19.33 -7.85 2.90
N HIS A 11 -18.99 -7.01 1.91
CA HIS A 11 -19.07 -7.35 0.48
C HIS A 11 -17.83 -6.93 -0.32
N LYS A 12 -16.65 -7.00 0.32
CA LYS A 12 -15.31 -6.71 -0.24
C LYS A 12 -15.15 -7.12 -1.72
N ASN A 13 -15.53 -8.35 -2.04
CA ASN A 13 -15.39 -8.93 -3.39
C ASN A 13 -16.39 -8.34 -4.40
N LYS A 14 -17.58 -7.91 -3.95
CA LYS A 14 -18.60 -7.26 -4.79
C LYS A 14 -18.25 -5.79 -5.05
N ALA A 15 -17.66 -5.11 -4.06
CA ALA A 15 -17.14 -3.76 -4.20
C ALA A 15 -15.97 -3.70 -5.20
N LEU A 16 -15.04 -4.66 -5.11
CA LEU A 16 -13.90 -4.77 -6.04
C LEU A 16 -14.34 -4.97 -7.49
N LYS A 17 -15.39 -5.77 -7.74
CA LYS A 17 -15.97 -5.95 -9.09
C LYS A 17 -16.61 -4.69 -9.69
N SER A 18 -16.97 -3.72 -8.85
CA SER A 18 -17.59 -2.46 -9.29
C SER A 18 -16.59 -1.33 -9.55
N ILE A 19 -15.35 -1.50 -9.10
CA ILE A 19 -14.29 -0.51 -9.27
C ILE A 19 -13.78 -0.61 -10.71
N LYS A 20 -13.95 0.48 -11.47
CA LYS A 20 -13.48 0.59 -12.86
C LYS A 20 -12.06 1.15 -13.00
N LYS A 21 -11.48 1.64 -11.89
CA LYS A 21 -10.12 2.21 -11.84
C LYS A 21 -9.09 1.13 -11.49
N PRO A 22 -7.83 1.25 -11.96
CA PRO A 22 -6.76 0.38 -11.48
C PRO A 22 -6.58 0.57 -9.98
N ILE A 23 -6.18 -0.49 -9.28
CA ILE A 23 -6.12 -0.49 -7.82
C ILE A 23 -4.67 -0.29 -7.35
N MET A 24 -4.51 0.55 -6.32
CA MET A 24 -3.25 0.74 -5.61
C MET A 24 -3.46 0.35 -4.14
N GLY A 25 -2.79 -0.71 -3.74
CA GLY A 25 -2.83 -1.22 -2.38
C GLY A 25 -2.07 -0.33 -1.41
N TRP A 26 -2.49 -0.33 -0.16
CA TRP A 26 -1.74 0.27 0.93
C TRP A 26 -1.98 -0.44 2.27
N VAL A 27 -0.97 -0.40 3.14
CA VAL A 27 -0.94 -1.14 4.43
C VAL A 27 -0.63 -0.27 5.65
N CYS A 28 -0.22 0.99 5.48
CA CYS A 28 0.12 1.87 6.59
C CYS A 28 -0.76 3.12 6.62
N THR A 29 -1.23 3.54 7.80
CA THR A 29 -2.09 4.74 7.93
C THR A 29 -1.42 6.04 7.49
N TYR A 30 -0.09 6.07 7.46
CA TYR A 30 0.70 7.19 6.94
C TYR A 30 0.77 7.24 5.40
N THR A 31 0.16 6.29 4.69
CA THR A 31 0.18 6.32 3.22
C THR A 31 -0.61 7.53 2.72
N PRO A 32 -0.01 8.39 1.86
CA PRO A 32 -0.70 9.54 1.27
C PRO A 32 -1.70 9.06 0.21
N ILE A 33 -2.94 8.81 0.63
CA ILE A 33 -4.00 8.30 -0.26
C ILE A 33 -4.40 9.35 -1.31
N GLU A 34 -4.15 10.62 -1.03
CA GLU A 34 -4.39 11.77 -1.91
C GLU A 34 -3.57 11.62 -3.19
N ILE A 35 -2.29 11.24 -3.09
CA ILE A 35 -1.41 10.99 -4.24
C ILE A 35 -1.94 9.81 -5.07
N ILE A 36 -2.41 8.75 -4.41
CA ILE A 36 -2.98 7.58 -5.08
C ILE A 36 -4.22 7.97 -5.90
N ILE A 37 -5.11 8.76 -5.31
CA ILE A 37 -6.34 9.24 -5.96
C ILE A 37 -6.00 10.16 -7.13
N ALA A 38 -5.09 11.11 -6.93
CA ALA A 38 -4.62 12.05 -7.95
C ALA A 38 -3.95 11.32 -9.13
N ALA A 39 -3.27 10.21 -8.86
CA ALA A 39 -2.70 9.30 -9.85
C ALA A 39 -3.75 8.48 -10.63
N GLY A 40 -5.05 8.64 -10.35
CA GLY A 40 -6.13 7.96 -11.06
C GLY A 40 -6.40 6.54 -10.56
N PHE A 41 -5.75 6.10 -9.49
CA PHE A 41 -5.97 4.80 -8.88
C PHE A 41 -7.10 4.83 -7.87
N TYR A 42 -7.68 3.66 -7.60
CA TYR A 42 -8.51 3.44 -6.42
C TYR A 42 -7.62 3.03 -5.23
N PRO A 43 -7.57 3.81 -4.13
CA PRO A 43 -6.79 3.44 -2.94
C PRO A 43 -7.48 2.29 -2.21
N TYR A 44 -6.82 1.15 -2.14
CA TYR A 44 -7.36 -0.05 -1.49
C TYR A 44 -6.58 -0.43 -0.26
N ARG A 45 -7.23 -0.32 0.91
CA ARG A 45 -6.62 -0.69 2.18
C ARG A 45 -6.59 -2.21 2.31
N ILE A 46 -5.40 -2.77 2.42
CA ILE A 46 -5.23 -4.18 2.75
C ILE A 46 -5.42 -4.35 4.26
N LEU A 47 -6.59 -4.87 4.62
CA LEU A 47 -6.88 -5.39 5.95
C LEU A 47 -6.87 -6.91 5.86
N PRO A 48 -5.82 -7.57 6.37
CA PRO A 48 -5.67 -8.99 6.20
C PRO A 48 -6.61 -9.73 7.14
N THR A 49 -7.18 -10.82 6.62
CA THR A 49 -8.04 -11.76 7.37
C THR A 49 -7.40 -13.13 7.51
N THR A 50 -6.26 -13.32 6.83
CA THR A 50 -5.53 -14.58 6.75
C THR A 50 -4.72 -14.83 8.01
N ASP A 51 -4.63 -16.09 8.39
CA ASP A 51 -3.79 -16.56 9.48
C ASP A 51 -2.31 -16.15 9.24
N PRO A 52 -1.67 -15.43 10.17
CA PRO A 52 -0.25 -15.08 10.10
C PRO A 52 0.68 -16.28 9.87
N SER A 53 0.27 -17.48 10.30
CA SER A 53 1.08 -18.70 10.20
C SER A 53 1.48 -19.06 8.77
N LEU A 54 0.67 -18.65 7.78
CA LEU A 54 0.95 -18.89 6.35
C LEU A 54 2.21 -18.17 5.86
N ALA A 55 2.65 -17.12 6.56
CA ALA A 55 3.86 -16.38 6.23
C ALA A 55 5.09 -16.83 7.03
N ASN A 56 4.99 -17.84 7.91
CA ASN A 56 6.10 -18.24 8.79
C ASN A 56 7.33 -18.79 8.02
N SER A 57 7.14 -19.30 6.80
CA SER A 57 8.25 -19.72 5.94
C SER A 57 8.97 -18.56 5.23
N TYR A 58 8.44 -17.33 5.35
CA TYR A 58 8.89 -16.16 4.61
C TYR A 58 9.33 -15.02 5.55
N LEU A 59 8.70 -14.93 6.72
CA LEU A 59 9.04 -14.00 7.80
C LEU A 59 9.04 -14.76 9.12
N ASP A 60 10.00 -14.45 9.98
CA ASP A 60 10.10 -15.03 11.32
C ASP A 60 8.79 -14.84 12.12
N SER A 61 8.43 -15.84 12.93
CA SER A 61 7.19 -15.84 13.71
C SER A 61 7.12 -14.71 14.75
N ASN A 62 8.27 -14.14 15.14
CA ASN A 62 8.35 -12.97 16.02
C ASN A 62 7.97 -11.65 15.34
N PHE A 63 7.85 -11.61 14.01
CA PHE A 63 7.35 -10.41 13.33
C PHE A 63 5.87 -10.17 13.61
N CYS A 64 5.51 -8.89 13.57
CA CYS A 64 4.15 -8.40 13.74
C CYS A 64 3.15 -9.27 12.96
N PRO A 65 2.11 -9.81 13.61
CA PRO A 65 1.13 -10.68 12.96
C PRO A 65 0.40 -9.97 11.82
N TYR A 66 0.19 -8.65 11.91
CA TYR A 66 -0.39 -7.86 10.81
C TYR A 66 0.43 -7.94 9.52
N VAL A 67 1.75 -7.75 9.63
CA VAL A 67 2.68 -7.82 8.50
C VAL A 67 2.72 -9.23 7.91
N ARG A 68 2.79 -10.25 8.76
CA ARG A 68 2.75 -11.66 8.33
C ARG A 68 1.44 -11.99 7.63
N SER A 69 0.30 -11.57 8.16
CA SER A 69 -1.00 -11.77 7.49
C SER A 69 -1.12 -11.00 6.18
N CYS A 70 -0.59 -9.78 6.07
CA CYS A 70 -0.52 -9.05 4.80
C CYS A 70 0.27 -9.82 3.74
N LEU A 71 1.45 -10.34 4.10
CA LEU A 71 2.25 -11.16 3.20
C LEU A 71 1.53 -12.49 2.85
N GLY A 72 0.91 -13.14 3.83
CA GLY A 72 0.14 -14.37 3.62
C GLY A 72 -1.03 -14.18 2.65
N GLU A 73 -1.76 -13.06 2.74
CA GLU A 73 -2.79 -12.69 1.77
C GLU A 73 -2.20 -12.60 0.34
N ALA A 74 -1.00 -12.01 0.19
CA ALA A 74 -0.35 -11.84 -1.12
C ALA A 74 0.15 -13.18 -1.71
N LEU A 75 0.76 -14.01 -0.87
CA LEU A 75 1.26 -15.33 -1.25
C LEU A 75 0.15 -16.32 -1.60
N GLY A 76 -1.00 -16.21 -0.92
CA GLY A 76 -2.18 -17.03 -1.20
C GLY A 76 -2.81 -16.80 -2.57
N LYS A 77 -2.29 -15.84 -3.37
CA LYS A 77 -2.77 -15.47 -4.71
C LYS A 77 -4.29 -15.39 -4.79
N ARG A 78 -4.92 -14.82 -3.75
CA ARG A 78 -6.36 -14.57 -3.81
C ARG A 78 -6.62 -13.70 -5.05
N PRO A 79 -7.61 -14.04 -5.90
CA PRO A 79 -7.83 -13.43 -7.23
C PRO A 79 -8.17 -11.94 -7.21
N GLU A 80 -8.09 -11.31 -6.03
CA GLU A 80 -8.45 -9.94 -5.72
C GLU A 80 -7.23 -9.11 -5.30
N TYR A 81 -6.03 -9.65 -5.54
CA TYR A 81 -4.80 -9.00 -5.15
C TYR A 81 -4.48 -7.81 -6.04
N VAL A 82 -3.97 -6.78 -5.40
CA VAL A 82 -3.56 -5.52 -6.01
C VAL A 82 -2.25 -5.69 -6.77
N ASP A 83 -2.25 -5.34 -8.05
CA ASP A 83 -1.05 -5.35 -8.90
C ASP A 83 -0.01 -4.30 -8.47
N ASN A 84 -0.42 -3.33 -7.64
CA ASN A 84 0.40 -2.20 -7.23
C ASN A 84 0.28 -1.97 -5.73
N LEU A 85 1.38 -1.66 -5.04
CA LEU A 85 1.41 -1.49 -3.60
C LEU A 85 2.33 -0.34 -3.17
N ILE A 86 1.85 0.50 -2.26
CA ILE A 86 2.68 1.44 -1.53
C ILE A 86 2.77 0.98 -0.07
N ILE A 87 4.01 0.79 0.41
CA ILE A 87 4.32 0.54 1.81
C ILE A 87 5.03 1.77 2.35
N VAL A 88 4.67 2.19 3.57
CA VAL A 88 5.38 3.25 4.28
C VAL A 88 6.34 2.61 5.26
N ASN A 89 7.58 3.10 5.31
CA ASN A 89 8.58 2.75 6.32
C ASN A 89 8.22 3.34 7.69
N SER A 90 7.07 2.98 8.24
CA SER A 90 6.61 3.46 9.55
C SER A 90 7.22 2.67 10.70
N CYS A 91 7.56 1.39 10.50
CA CYS A 91 8.26 0.55 11.47
C CYS A 91 9.11 -0.50 10.78
N ASP A 92 10.01 -1.15 11.51
CA ASP A 92 10.90 -2.16 10.93
C ASP A 92 10.15 -3.32 10.27
N ALA A 93 9.03 -3.75 10.87
CA ALA A 93 8.19 -4.80 10.29
C ALA A 93 7.65 -4.42 8.90
N MET A 94 7.36 -3.15 8.63
CA MET A 94 6.94 -2.71 7.28
C MET A 94 8.10 -2.75 6.27
N ARG A 95 9.33 -2.46 6.69
CA ARG A 95 10.51 -2.63 5.82
C ARG A 95 10.71 -4.09 5.47
N ARG A 96 10.55 -4.98 6.45
CA ARG A 96 10.63 -6.43 6.23
C ARG A 96 9.50 -6.93 5.34
N LEU A 97 8.30 -6.38 5.48
CA LEU A 97 7.20 -6.63 4.56
C LEU A 97 7.57 -6.26 3.13
N TYR A 98 8.13 -5.06 2.91
CA TYR A 98 8.56 -4.60 1.60
C TYR A 98 9.59 -5.55 0.97
N ASP A 99 10.63 -5.91 1.71
CA ASP A 99 11.68 -6.81 1.21
C ASP A 99 11.12 -8.19 0.85
N ALA A 100 10.32 -8.78 1.73
CA ALA A 100 9.69 -10.07 1.48
C ALA A 100 8.71 -10.01 0.30
N TRP A 101 7.91 -8.96 0.21
CA TRP A 101 6.96 -8.77 -0.88
C TRP A 101 7.65 -8.64 -2.23
N ARG A 102 8.67 -7.78 -2.31
CA ARG A 102 9.47 -7.58 -3.52
C ARG A 102 10.13 -8.89 -3.98
N HIS A 103 10.54 -9.74 -3.04
CA HIS A 103 11.21 -10.99 -3.35
C HIS A 103 10.25 -12.12 -3.76
N TYR A 104 9.15 -12.30 -3.05
CA TYR A 104 8.25 -13.45 -3.21
C TYR A 104 6.99 -13.16 -4.06
N VAL A 105 6.54 -11.91 -4.14
CA VAL A 105 5.31 -11.50 -4.84
C VAL A 105 5.68 -10.78 -6.14
N GLN A 106 6.11 -11.57 -7.12
CA GLN A 106 6.57 -11.07 -8.42
C GLN A 106 5.44 -10.46 -9.26
N GLY A 107 5.80 -9.56 -10.18
CA GLY A 107 4.86 -8.94 -11.13
C GLY A 107 4.09 -7.74 -10.56
N THR A 108 4.34 -7.36 -9.30
CA THR A 108 3.70 -6.21 -8.68
C THR A 108 4.59 -4.97 -8.71
N PHE A 109 4.02 -3.79 -8.99
CA PHE A 109 4.70 -2.54 -8.65
C PHE A 109 4.68 -2.39 -7.13
N ILE A 110 5.84 -2.14 -6.53
CA ILE A 110 5.94 -1.90 -5.09
C ILE A 110 6.87 -0.73 -4.81
N TYR A 111 6.39 0.21 -3.99
CA TYR A 111 7.15 1.39 -3.57
C TYR A 111 7.25 1.45 -2.05
N LEU A 112 8.44 1.75 -1.53
CA LEU A 112 8.68 2.01 -0.11
C LEU A 112 8.83 3.52 0.11
N LEU A 113 7.80 4.16 0.68
CA LEU A 113 7.85 5.56 1.06
C LEU A 113 8.51 5.70 2.43
N ASP A 114 9.61 6.45 2.50
CA ASP A 114 10.30 6.70 3.77
C ASP A 114 9.62 7.79 4.60
N LEU A 115 9.37 7.49 5.87
CA LEU A 115 8.67 8.36 6.81
C LEU A 115 9.69 8.95 7.82
N PRO A 116 9.77 10.28 7.96
CA PRO A 116 10.64 10.90 8.95
C PRO A 116 10.25 10.53 10.39
N ARG A 117 11.20 10.69 11.32
CA ARG A 117 11.04 10.33 12.76
C ARG A 117 10.86 11.54 13.68
N ASP A 118 10.97 12.74 13.13
CA ASP A 118 10.75 14.00 13.82
C ASP A 118 10.01 14.98 12.89
N ASP A 119 9.63 16.13 13.45
CA ASP A 119 8.90 17.21 12.79
C ASP A 119 9.77 18.45 12.54
N SER A 120 11.10 18.30 12.55
CA SER A 120 12.00 19.40 12.26
C SER A 120 11.79 19.92 10.83
N ALA A 121 12.14 21.18 10.58
CA ALA A 121 12.07 21.75 9.23
C ALA A 121 12.83 20.93 8.18
N LYS A 122 13.94 20.28 8.60
CA LYS A 122 14.70 19.36 7.73
C LYS A 122 13.92 18.09 7.41
N ALA A 123 13.28 17.48 8.41
CA ALA A 123 12.45 16.29 8.23
C ALA A 123 11.21 16.57 7.37
N ILE A 124 10.57 17.72 7.55
CA ILE A 124 9.45 18.16 6.72
C ILE A 124 9.89 18.32 5.26
N GLN A 125 11.02 19.00 5.02
CA GLN A 125 11.55 19.16 3.66
C GLN A 125 11.92 17.81 3.04
N TYR A 126 12.60 16.95 3.80
CA TYR A 126 12.94 15.59 3.38
C TYR A 126 11.71 14.78 2.97
N TYR A 127 10.64 14.84 3.77
CA TYR A 127 9.41 14.11 3.45
C TYR A 127 8.70 14.70 2.23
N LYS A 128 8.69 16.03 2.07
CA LYS A 128 8.19 16.68 0.86
C LYS A 128 8.93 16.17 -0.38
N ASP A 129 10.24 16.07 -0.33
CA ASP A 129 11.06 15.57 -1.43
C ASP A 129 10.74 14.09 -1.73
N ASN A 130 10.57 13.25 -0.69
CA ASN A 130 10.15 11.86 -0.85
C ASN A 130 8.76 11.70 -1.48
N LEU A 131 7.81 12.59 -1.16
CA LEU A 131 6.49 12.61 -1.79
C LEU A 131 6.59 13.00 -3.27
N GLN A 132 7.46 13.95 -3.61
CA GLN A 132 7.72 14.32 -5.02
C GLN A 132 8.38 13.17 -5.80
N LEU A 133 9.31 12.44 -5.18
CA LEU A 133 9.89 11.23 -5.77
C LEU A 133 8.82 10.16 -6.02
N LEU A 134 7.91 9.93 -5.07
CA LEU A 134 6.79 9.02 -5.26
C LEU A 134 5.90 9.45 -6.45
N ILE A 135 5.56 10.74 -6.54
CA ILE A 135 4.78 11.29 -7.67
C ILE A 135 5.50 11.06 -9.00
N GLY A 136 6.81 11.33 -9.05
CA GLY A 136 7.64 11.12 -10.24
C GLY A 136 7.66 9.65 -10.68
N GLU A 137 7.93 8.74 -9.74
CA GLU A 137 7.97 7.29 -9.99
C GLU A 137 6.62 6.75 -10.49
N LEU A 138 5.50 7.19 -9.90
CA LEU A 138 4.16 6.85 -10.40
C LEU A 138 3.94 7.39 -11.82
N GLY A 139 4.34 8.64 -12.07
CA GLY A 139 4.24 9.27 -13.38
C GLY A 139 5.03 8.51 -14.46
N GLU A 140 6.27 8.14 -14.17
CA GLU A 140 7.15 7.42 -15.08
C GLU A 140 6.68 5.99 -15.35
N LYS A 141 6.29 5.27 -14.28
CA LYS A 141 5.90 3.86 -14.34
C LYS A 141 4.57 3.66 -15.07
N PHE A 142 3.59 4.51 -14.78
CA PHE A 142 2.23 4.36 -15.31
C PHE A 142 1.92 5.32 -16.46
N LYS A 143 2.88 6.16 -16.87
CA LYS A 143 2.72 7.16 -17.94
C LYS A 143 1.56 8.11 -17.69
N ILE A 144 1.41 8.53 -16.44
CA ILE A 144 0.36 9.44 -15.97
C ILE A 144 0.97 10.80 -15.62
N LYS A 145 0.17 11.86 -15.72
CA LYS A 145 0.53 13.19 -15.24
C LYS A 145 -0.31 13.51 -14.02
N ILE A 146 0.35 13.67 -12.87
CA ILE A 146 -0.29 14.08 -11.63
C ILE A 146 -0.16 15.60 -11.55
N SER A 147 -1.27 16.34 -11.71
CA SER A 147 -1.28 17.78 -11.53
C SER A 147 -1.53 18.14 -10.07
N GLU A 148 -0.94 19.24 -9.60
CA GLU A 148 -1.14 19.74 -8.23
C GLU A 148 -2.62 20.01 -7.93
N ASP A 149 -3.41 20.43 -8.93
CA ASP A 149 -4.85 20.65 -8.81
C ASP A 149 -5.68 19.38 -8.49
N LEU A 150 -5.08 18.19 -8.64
CA LEU A 150 -5.72 16.90 -8.34
C LEU A 150 -5.38 16.38 -6.94
N LEU A 151 -4.44 17.03 -6.23
CA LEU A 151 -4.14 16.74 -4.84
C LEU A 151 -5.21 17.44 -3.99
N TYR A 152 -6.08 16.64 -3.36
CA TYR A 152 -7.14 17.13 -2.46
C TYR A 152 -6.60 17.70 -1.15
#